data_AF-A0A534JTU9-F1
#
_entry.id   AF-A0A534JTU9-F1
#
_cell.length_a   1.000
_cell.length_b   1.000
_cell.length_c   1.000
_cell.angle_alpha   90.00
_cell.angle_beta   90.00
_cell.angle_gamma   90.00
#
_symmetry.space_group_name_H-M   'P 1'
#
loop_
_entity.id
_entity.type
_entity.pdbx_description
1 polymer ?
#
loop_
_entity_poly.entity_id
_entity_poly.type
_entity_poly.pdbx_seq_one_letter_code
_entity_poly.pdbx_strand_id
1 'polypeptide(L)'
;LAALLGVATLRGTTLIDPDTALFPLFSGLFGIPSLLIGIRAHPGRIPYQRQEPLRAVSTDDARSALRGTFAGAFVSWLPGLSGGAAATLACVGTKKAMGPSQFMVVLGAVSTSTALLSVAVLFVIHRARSGAAAAVRGLLGDLTPWSNLGAAPMSLVALVASAVLATAIAAPLATRIGQSLARRWSRVDSRRICGLALLAVLALLAVATGPYGVALAGLATLVGVVPIALRVRRVHLMAALLVPVLLTYAATGV
;
A
#
# COMPACT_ATOMS: atom_id res chain seq x y z
N LEU A 1 14.57 6.23 -14.08
CA LEU A 1 13.50 5.45 -14.77
C LEU A 1 12.14 5.68 -14.13
N ALA A 2 11.88 5.19 -12.91
CA ALA A 2 10.56 5.33 -12.27
C ALA A 2 10.08 6.79 -12.16
N ALA A 3 10.94 7.71 -11.72
CA ALA A 3 10.62 9.14 -11.67
C ALA A 3 10.22 9.73 -13.03
N LEU A 4 10.97 9.40 -14.09
CA LEU A 4 10.69 9.89 -15.45
C LEU A 4 9.35 9.36 -15.95
N LEU A 5 9.09 8.07 -15.76
CA LEU A 5 7.80 7.46 -16.11
C LEU A 5 6.66 8.17 -15.37
N GLY A 6 6.82 8.37 -14.07
CA GLY A 6 5.87 9.10 -13.22
C GLY A 6 5.57 10.51 -13.68
N VAL A 7 6.60 11.29 -14.02
CA VAL A 7 6.44 12.66 -14.53
C VAL A 7 5.75 12.64 -15.89
N ALA A 8 6.15 11.75 -16.79
CA ALA A 8 5.52 11.60 -18.10
C ALA A 8 4.03 11.22 -17.98
N THR A 9 3.67 10.38 -17.01
CA THR A 9 2.29 9.91 -16.85
C THR A 9 1.40 10.87 -16.09
N LEU A 10 1.90 11.51 -15.03
CA LEU A 10 1.09 12.34 -14.13
C LEU A 10 1.13 13.83 -14.47
N ARG A 11 2.14 14.28 -15.24
CA ARG A 11 2.25 15.68 -15.68
C ARG A 11 2.28 15.83 -17.20
N GLY A 12 2.58 14.77 -17.95
CA GLY A 12 2.60 14.81 -19.40
C GLY A 12 1.18 14.76 -19.99
N THR A 13 1.06 15.18 -21.25
CA THR A 13 -0.15 15.02 -22.07
C THR A 13 -0.31 13.55 -22.46
N THR A 14 -0.77 12.71 -21.55
CA THR A 14 -1.08 11.32 -21.87
C THR A 14 -2.52 11.19 -22.34
N LEU A 15 -2.80 10.11 -23.07
CA LEU A 15 -4.14 9.74 -23.54
C LEU A 15 -5.04 9.20 -22.41
N ILE A 16 -4.56 9.21 -21.17
CA ILE A 16 -5.22 8.66 -19.99
C ILE A 16 -5.46 9.81 -19.03
N ASP A 17 -6.65 9.87 -18.46
CA ASP A 17 -6.97 10.82 -17.41
C ASP A 17 -6.00 10.63 -16.22
N PRO A 18 -5.26 11.67 -15.77
CA PRO A 18 -4.36 11.59 -14.63
C PRO A 18 -4.98 10.93 -13.38
N ASP A 19 -6.27 11.10 -13.16
CA ASP A 19 -6.99 10.54 -12.01
C ASP A 19 -7.10 9.00 -12.09
N THR A 20 -7.07 8.45 -13.30
CA THR A 20 -7.16 7.01 -13.55
C THR A 20 -5.79 6.37 -13.83
N ALA A 21 -4.76 7.17 -14.10
CA ALA A 21 -3.42 6.71 -14.46
C ALA A 21 -2.67 5.98 -13.32
N LEU A 22 -3.07 6.21 -12.06
CA LEU A 22 -2.42 5.59 -10.91
C LEU A 22 -2.59 4.07 -10.86
N PHE A 23 -3.77 3.56 -11.23
CA PHE A 23 -4.05 2.12 -11.20
C PHE A 23 -3.16 1.31 -12.17
N PRO A 24 -3.06 1.66 -13.48
CA PRO A 24 -2.13 1.00 -14.41
C PRO A 24 -0.66 1.22 -14.04
N LEU A 25 -0.29 2.42 -13.62
CA LEU A 25 1.10 2.72 -13.23
C LEU A 25 1.56 1.83 -12.05
N PHE A 26 0.78 1.74 -10.97
CA PHE A 26 1.16 0.93 -9.80
C PHE A 26 1.01 -0.57 -10.04
N SER A 27 0.00 -0.99 -10.80
CA SER A 27 -0.16 -2.39 -11.20
C SER A 27 1.05 -2.85 -12.01
N GLY A 28 1.53 -2.03 -12.95
CA GLY A 28 2.74 -2.32 -13.72
C GLY A 28 4.03 -2.19 -12.91
N LEU A 29 4.19 -1.19 -12.04
CA LEU A 29 5.43 -1.05 -11.26
C LEU A 29 5.63 -2.17 -10.22
N PHE A 30 4.54 -2.65 -9.60
CA PHE A 30 4.64 -3.56 -8.43
C PHE A 30 3.94 -4.89 -8.61
N GLY A 31 2.71 -4.90 -9.14
CA GLY A 31 1.86 -6.08 -9.20
C GLY A 31 2.29 -7.07 -10.29
N ILE A 32 2.19 -6.65 -11.55
CA ILE A 32 2.44 -7.47 -12.74
C ILE A 32 3.86 -8.08 -12.75
N PRO A 33 4.95 -7.36 -12.44
CA PRO A 33 6.29 -7.95 -12.36
C PRO A 33 6.36 -9.10 -11.36
N SER A 34 5.70 -8.95 -10.20
CA SER A 34 5.68 -9.98 -9.15
C SER A 34 4.93 -11.23 -9.61
N LEU A 35 3.78 -11.03 -10.27
CA LEU A 35 2.96 -12.11 -10.80
C LEU A 35 3.69 -12.85 -11.92
N LEU A 36 4.34 -12.12 -12.83
CA LEU A 36 5.12 -12.70 -13.92
C LEU A 36 6.29 -13.55 -13.40
N ILE A 37 6.98 -13.07 -12.36
CA ILE A 37 8.02 -13.85 -11.69
C ILE A 37 7.42 -15.07 -11.00
N GLY A 38 6.28 -14.94 -10.33
CA GLY A 38 5.59 -16.07 -9.70
C GLY A 38 5.18 -17.16 -10.68
N ILE A 39 4.77 -16.79 -11.91
CA ILE A 39 4.46 -17.73 -13.00
C ILE A 39 5.74 -18.41 -13.50
N ARG A 40 6.83 -17.64 -13.68
CA ARG A 40 8.11 -18.16 -14.20
C ARG A 40 8.90 -18.96 -13.17
N ALA A 41 8.70 -18.71 -11.88
CA ALA A 41 9.37 -19.42 -10.81
C ALA A 41 9.17 -20.93 -10.98
N HIS A 42 10.23 -21.70 -10.75
CA HIS A 42 10.09 -23.15 -10.64
C HIS A 42 9.09 -23.46 -9.52
N PRO A 43 8.27 -24.51 -9.64
CA PRO A 43 7.37 -24.92 -8.56
C PRO A 43 8.22 -25.33 -7.36
N GLY A 44 8.53 -24.36 -6.50
CA GLY A 44 9.13 -24.63 -5.21
C GLY A 44 8.11 -25.42 -4.40
N ARG A 45 8.53 -26.53 -3.79
CA ARG A 45 7.69 -27.19 -2.79
C ARG A 45 7.58 -26.23 -1.61
N ILE A 46 6.39 -25.66 -1.43
CA ILE A 46 6.09 -24.83 -0.27
C ILE A 46 6.32 -25.72 0.95
N PRO A 47 7.22 -25.33 1.88
CA PRO A 47 7.55 -26.17 3.01
C PRO A 47 6.31 -26.42 3.86
N TYR A 48 6.26 -27.58 4.50
CA TYR A 48 5.13 -27.96 5.34
C TYR A 48 4.94 -26.92 6.46
N GLN A 49 3.76 -26.30 6.51
CA GLN A 49 3.44 -25.30 7.52
C GLN A 49 2.99 -25.99 8.82
N ARG A 50 3.79 -25.84 9.87
CA ARG A 50 3.41 -26.27 11.23
C ARG A 50 2.61 -25.15 11.91
N GLN A 51 1.51 -25.52 12.56
CA GLN A 51 0.75 -24.59 13.39
C GLN A 51 1.31 -24.64 14.79
N GLU A 52 2.09 -23.62 15.12
CA GLU A 52 2.56 -23.39 16.47
C GLU A 52 1.67 -22.33 17.13
N PRO A 53 1.49 -22.38 18.46
CA PRO A 53 0.81 -21.30 19.17
C PRO A 53 1.53 -19.97 18.92
N LEU A 54 0.76 -18.88 18.96
CA LEU A 54 1.33 -17.55 18.80
C LEU A 54 2.41 -17.33 19.87
N ARG A 55 3.60 -16.92 19.42
CA ARG A 55 4.69 -16.52 20.31
C ARG A 55 4.24 -15.35 21.18
N ALA A 56 4.67 -15.33 22.44
CA ALA A 56 4.50 -14.18 23.33
C ALA A 56 5.14 -12.93 22.72
N VAL A 57 4.46 -11.79 22.87
CA VAL A 57 4.93 -10.48 22.40
C VAL A 57 6.19 -10.10 23.18
N SER A 58 7.27 -9.82 22.46
CA SER A 58 8.52 -9.37 23.09
C SER A 58 8.57 -7.84 23.23
N THR A 59 9.47 -7.36 24.09
CA THR A 59 9.76 -5.92 24.22
C THR A 59 10.29 -5.31 22.92
N ASP A 60 11.05 -6.08 22.13
CA ASP A 60 11.51 -5.68 20.81
C ASP A 60 10.32 -5.53 19.82
N ASP A 61 9.30 -6.37 19.92
CA ASP A 61 8.07 -6.26 19.12
C ASP A 61 7.28 -5.01 19.51
N ALA A 62 7.14 -4.74 20.82
CA ALA A 62 6.48 -3.52 21.30
C ALA A 62 7.19 -2.24 20.81
N ARG A 63 8.53 -2.22 20.86
CA ARG A 63 9.34 -1.10 20.31
C ARG A 63 9.17 -0.97 18.79
N SER A 64 9.11 -2.08 18.08
CA SER A 64 8.89 -2.11 16.63
C SER A 64 7.48 -1.61 16.27
N ALA A 65 6.47 -2.03 17.03
CA ALA A 65 5.10 -1.55 16.88
C ALA A 65 5.03 -0.04 17.15
N LEU A 66 5.66 0.47 18.21
CA LEU A 66 5.69 1.90 18.51
C LEU A 66 6.30 2.71 17.37
N ARG A 67 7.47 2.29 16.86
CA ARG A 67 8.13 2.92 15.70
C ARG A 67 7.25 2.89 14.46
N GLY A 68 6.61 1.75 14.19
CA GLY A 68 5.69 1.60 13.08
C GLY A 68 4.45 2.50 13.20
N THR A 69 3.91 2.65 14.42
CA THR A 69 2.79 3.57 14.68
C THR A 69 3.18 5.02 14.44
N PHE A 70 4.35 5.46 14.91
CA PHE A 70 4.82 6.83 14.61
C PHE A 70 5.05 7.03 13.11
N ALA A 71 5.70 6.09 12.44
CA ALA A 71 5.90 6.17 11.00
C ALA A 71 4.58 6.19 10.22
N GLY A 72 3.60 5.38 10.63
CA GLY A 72 2.25 5.38 10.06
C GLY A 72 1.53 6.71 10.29
N ALA A 73 1.68 7.30 11.48
CA ALA A 73 1.19 8.63 11.77
C ALA A 73 1.81 9.66 10.83
N PHE A 74 3.13 9.76 10.73
CA PHE A 74 3.78 10.69 9.80
C PHE A 74 3.34 10.48 8.34
N VAL A 75 3.22 9.24 7.91
CA VAL A 75 2.85 8.93 6.51
C VAL A 75 1.39 9.20 6.22
N SER A 76 0.49 9.16 7.21
CA SER A 76 -0.89 9.63 7.01
C SER A 76 -0.94 11.13 6.62
N TRP A 77 0.08 11.91 6.98
CA TRP A 77 0.22 13.33 6.64
C TRP A 77 1.10 13.60 5.39
N LEU A 78 1.75 12.60 4.81
CA LEU A 78 2.65 12.82 3.68
C LEU A 78 2.08 12.20 2.40
N PRO A 79 1.73 13.00 1.38
CA PRO A 79 1.26 12.46 0.12
C PRO A 79 2.37 11.62 -0.53
N GLY A 80 1.99 10.43 -0.99
CA GLY A 80 2.85 9.60 -1.81
C GLY A 80 3.84 8.69 -1.11
N LEU A 81 3.79 8.60 0.22
CA LEU A 81 4.47 7.55 0.97
C LEU A 81 3.56 6.33 1.12
N SER A 82 4.00 5.18 0.60
CA SER A 82 3.31 3.91 0.81
C SER A 82 3.64 3.30 2.17
N GLY A 83 2.74 2.49 2.73
CA GLY A 83 2.97 1.80 4.00
C GLY A 83 4.23 0.91 3.97
N GLY A 84 4.56 0.31 2.83
CA GLY A 84 5.80 -0.45 2.66
C GLY A 84 7.05 0.43 2.71
N ALA A 85 7.05 1.58 2.03
CA ALA A 85 8.17 2.53 2.10
C ALA A 85 8.33 3.10 3.51
N ALA A 86 7.22 3.47 4.16
CA ALA A 86 7.17 3.95 5.53
C ALA A 86 7.74 2.94 6.53
N ALA A 87 7.31 1.67 6.44
CA ALA A 87 7.84 0.60 7.27
C ALA A 87 9.33 0.39 7.03
N THR A 88 9.78 0.44 5.77
CA THR A 88 11.20 0.32 5.43
C THR A 88 12.02 1.45 6.06
N LEU A 89 11.53 2.68 6.00
CA LEU A 89 12.17 3.85 6.62
C LEU A 89 12.16 3.78 8.15
N ALA A 90 11.08 3.30 8.76
CA ALA A 90 10.97 3.11 10.21
C ALA A 90 12.00 2.08 10.75
N CYS A 91 12.51 1.21 9.89
CA CYS A 91 13.57 0.26 10.20
C CYS A 91 14.98 0.82 9.97
N VAL A 92 15.15 1.97 9.32
CA VAL A 92 16.46 2.59 9.10
C VAL A 92 16.97 3.18 10.43
N GLY A 93 18.26 3.02 10.71
CA GLY A 93 18.89 3.55 11.93
C GLY A 93 18.75 2.67 13.18
N THR A 94 18.17 1.47 13.07
CA THR A 94 18.15 0.52 14.18
C THR A 94 19.49 -0.18 14.33
N LYS A 95 20.10 -0.12 15.52
CA LYS A 95 21.41 -0.74 15.81
C LYS A 95 21.43 -2.27 15.67
N LYS A 96 20.27 -2.92 15.77
CA LYS A 96 20.11 -4.38 15.67
C LYS A 96 19.51 -4.72 14.31
N ALA A 97 20.06 -5.74 13.64
CA ALA A 97 19.48 -6.28 12.41
C ALA A 97 18.06 -6.76 12.71
N MET A 98 17.08 -6.13 12.07
CA MET A 98 15.67 -6.45 12.27
C MET A 98 15.34 -7.77 11.60
N GLY A 99 14.81 -8.73 12.36
CA GLY A 99 14.38 -10.01 11.82
C GLY A 99 13.12 -9.85 10.93
N PRO A 100 12.81 -10.84 10.07
CA PRO A 100 11.61 -10.82 9.24
C PRO A 100 10.31 -10.64 10.04
N SER A 101 10.22 -11.26 11.23
CA SER A 101 9.06 -11.12 12.13
C SER A 101 8.87 -9.69 12.62
N GLN A 102 9.96 -9.02 13.01
CA GLN A 102 9.93 -7.65 13.50
C GLN A 102 9.57 -6.68 12.38
N PHE A 103 10.07 -6.90 11.16
CA PHE A 103 9.65 -6.11 9.99
C PHE A 103 8.15 -6.23 9.72
N MET A 104 7.58 -7.44 9.87
CA MET A 104 6.13 -7.63 9.77
C MET A 104 5.36 -6.89 10.86
N VAL A 105 5.88 -6.82 12.10
CA VAL A 105 5.28 -6.02 13.18
C VAL A 105 5.29 -4.53 12.83
N VAL A 106 6.42 -3.99 12.35
CA VAL A 106 6.51 -2.59 11.89
C VAL A 106 5.52 -2.33 10.76
N LEU A 107 5.50 -3.19 9.74
CA LEU A 107 4.63 -3.04 8.57
C LEU A 107 3.15 -3.05 8.96
N GLY A 108 2.76 -3.99 9.85
CA GLY A 108 1.41 -4.07 10.40
C GLY A 108 1.04 -2.80 11.17
N ALA A 109 1.91 -2.36 12.08
CA ALA A 109 1.70 -1.14 12.86
C ALA A 109 1.57 0.11 11.98
N VAL A 110 2.41 0.26 10.96
CA VAL A 110 2.30 1.32 9.94
C VAL A 110 0.96 1.25 9.23
N SER A 111 0.54 0.08 8.74
CA SER A 111 -0.72 -0.05 8.00
C SER A 111 -1.94 0.27 8.86
N THR A 112 -1.98 -0.23 10.10
CA THR A 112 -3.09 -0.01 11.03
C THR A 112 -3.15 1.46 11.45
N SER A 113 -2.00 2.04 11.81
CA SER A 113 -1.91 3.45 12.16
C SER A 113 -2.32 4.37 11.00
N THR A 114 -1.83 4.09 9.79
CA THR A 114 -2.20 4.86 8.59
C THR A 114 -3.68 4.72 8.29
N ALA A 115 -4.27 3.52 8.39
CA ALA A 115 -5.70 3.31 8.14
C ALA A 115 -6.56 4.14 9.11
N LEU A 116 -6.29 4.06 10.42
CA LEU A 116 -7.01 4.81 11.44
C LEU A 116 -6.83 6.32 11.28
N LEU A 117 -5.58 6.78 11.13
CA LEU A 117 -5.27 8.22 11.08
C LEU A 117 -5.66 8.85 9.75
N SER A 118 -5.70 8.10 8.64
CA SER A 118 -6.11 8.66 7.34
C SER A 118 -7.53 9.22 7.35
N VAL A 119 -8.43 8.63 8.16
CA VAL A 119 -9.77 9.16 8.37
C VAL A 119 -9.71 10.51 9.09
N ALA A 120 -8.98 10.60 10.20
CA ALA A 120 -8.85 11.86 10.93
C ALA A 120 -8.18 12.95 10.08
N VAL A 121 -7.12 12.60 9.35
CA VAL A 121 -6.38 13.50 8.46
C VAL A 121 -7.25 14.02 7.33
N LEU A 122 -8.14 13.20 6.76
CA LEU A 122 -9.09 13.64 5.73
C LEU A 122 -9.95 14.81 6.23
N PHE A 123 -10.40 14.75 7.47
CA PHE A 123 -11.25 15.77 8.07
C PHE A 123 -10.47 17.02 8.49
N VAL A 124 -9.18 16.91 8.81
CA VAL A 124 -8.33 18.07 9.15
C VAL A 124 -7.81 18.80 7.92
N ILE A 125 -7.38 18.05 6.90
CA ILE A 125 -6.70 18.61 5.71
C ILE A 125 -7.68 18.83 4.55
N HIS A 126 -8.88 18.25 4.63
CA HIS A 126 -9.91 18.31 3.59
C HIS A 126 -9.43 17.81 2.21
N ARG A 127 -8.37 16.98 2.19
CA ARG A 127 -7.86 16.34 0.97
C ARG A 127 -7.69 14.84 1.19
N ALA A 128 -8.18 14.07 0.23
CA ALA A 128 -7.99 12.64 0.21
C ALA A 128 -6.54 12.29 -0.14
N ARG A 129 -5.91 11.48 0.71
CA ARG A 129 -4.51 11.04 0.55
C ARG A 129 -4.36 9.52 0.46
N SER A 130 -5.47 8.80 0.54
CA SER A 130 -5.57 7.36 0.31
C SER A 130 -6.84 7.07 -0.49
N GLY A 131 -6.89 5.92 -1.18
CA GLY A 131 -8.10 5.52 -1.91
C GLY A 131 -9.32 5.37 -1.00
N ALA A 132 -9.13 4.87 0.22
CA ALA A 132 -10.19 4.79 1.22
C ALA A 132 -10.70 6.18 1.63
N ALA A 133 -9.79 7.14 1.87
CA ALA A 133 -10.18 8.52 2.18
C ALA A 133 -10.88 9.21 1.00
N ALA A 134 -10.49 8.90 -0.25
CA ALA A 134 -11.16 9.40 -1.45
C ALA A 134 -12.60 8.87 -1.56
N ALA A 135 -12.80 7.58 -1.31
CA ALA A 135 -14.13 6.97 -1.29
C ALA A 135 -15.01 7.56 -0.18
N VAL A 136 -14.46 7.74 1.03
CA VAL A 136 -15.17 8.39 2.15
C VAL A 136 -15.58 9.81 1.76
N ARG A 137 -14.68 10.61 1.16
CA ARG A 137 -15.02 11.95 0.67
C ARG A 137 -16.11 11.91 -0.41
N GLY A 138 -16.05 10.95 -1.34
CA GLY A 138 -17.08 10.77 -2.36
C GLY A 138 -18.46 10.44 -1.79
N LEU A 139 -18.52 9.73 -0.65
CA LEU A 139 -19.77 9.38 0.04
C LEU A 139 -20.31 10.52 0.91
N LEU A 140 -19.42 11.27 1.58
CA LEU A 140 -19.81 12.32 2.54
C LEU A 140 -19.92 13.73 1.94
N GLY A 141 -19.39 13.96 0.74
CA GLY A 141 -19.37 15.27 0.11
C GLY A 141 -18.35 16.23 0.73
N ASP A 142 -18.64 17.53 0.66
CA ASP A 142 -17.75 18.56 1.19
C ASP A 142 -17.78 18.59 2.72
N LEU A 143 -16.60 18.34 3.31
CA LEU A 143 -16.42 18.33 4.75
C LEU A 143 -16.32 19.79 5.23
N THR A 144 -17.30 20.24 6.01
CA THR A 144 -17.29 21.59 6.59
C THR A 144 -16.21 21.72 7.68
N PRO A 145 -15.48 22.85 7.73
CA PRO A 145 -14.55 23.12 8.83
C PRO A 145 -15.30 23.21 10.15
N TRP A 146 -14.73 22.66 11.23
CA TRP A 146 -15.26 22.82 12.59
C TRP A 146 -14.30 23.64 13.44
N SER A 147 -14.83 24.44 14.36
CA SER A 147 -14.06 25.45 15.11
C SER A 147 -13.34 24.89 16.34
N ASN A 148 -13.87 23.86 17.00
CA ASN A 148 -13.35 23.33 18.27
C ASN A 148 -13.32 21.80 18.29
N LEU A 149 -12.37 21.19 19.03
CA LEU A 149 -12.30 19.74 19.26
C LEU A 149 -13.59 19.15 19.86
N GLY A 150 -14.33 19.91 20.66
CA GLY A 150 -15.63 19.51 21.22
C GLY A 150 -16.81 19.60 20.24
N ALA A 151 -16.63 20.23 19.08
CA ALA A 151 -17.63 20.35 18.03
C ALA A 151 -17.32 19.43 16.83
N ALA A 152 -16.59 18.33 17.08
CA ALA A 152 -16.23 17.38 16.04
C ALA A 152 -17.49 16.83 15.33
N PRO A 153 -17.50 16.77 13.98
CA PRO A 153 -18.64 16.23 13.24
C PRO A 153 -18.96 14.80 13.68
N MET A 154 -20.25 14.48 13.81
CA MET A 154 -20.69 13.12 14.16
C MET A 154 -20.17 12.08 13.16
N SER A 155 -20.04 12.46 11.89
CA SER A 155 -19.45 11.63 10.83
C SER A 155 -18.00 11.25 11.11
N LEU A 156 -17.18 12.17 11.62
CA LEU A 156 -15.79 11.89 12.01
C LEU A 156 -15.76 10.87 13.16
N VAL A 157 -16.57 11.09 14.20
CA VAL A 157 -16.65 10.17 15.35
C VAL A 157 -17.10 8.78 14.90
N ALA A 158 -18.14 8.70 14.09
CA ALA A 158 -18.64 7.44 13.54
C ALA A 158 -17.60 6.73 12.67
N LEU A 159 -16.89 7.46 11.80
CA LEU A 159 -15.85 6.87 10.95
C LEU A 159 -14.65 6.38 11.75
N VAL A 160 -14.17 7.14 12.72
CA VAL A 160 -13.08 6.72 13.60
C VAL A 160 -13.50 5.51 14.42
N ALA A 161 -14.70 5.52 15.01
CA ALA A 161 -15.23 4.36 15.73
C ALA A 161 -15.34 3.12 14.82
N SER A 162 -15.86 3.28 13.61
CA SER A 162 -15.96 2.18 12.64
C SER A 162 -14.59 1.66 12.22
N ALA A 163 -13.60 2.53 12.04
CA ALA A 163 -12.23 2.14 11.70
C ALA A 163 -11.53 1.41 12.86
N VAL A 164 -11.77 1.83 14.11
CA VAL A 164 -11.28 1.14 15.32
C VAL A 164 -11.90 -0.25 15.42
N LEU A 165 -13.22 -0.36 15.24
CA LEU A 165 -13.91 -1.65 15.24
C LEU A 165 -13.42 -2.55 14.09
N ALA A 166 -13.30 -2.02 12.88
CA ALA A 166 -12.83 -2.75 11.72
C ALA A 166 -11.40 -3.28 11.93
N THR A 167 -10.49 -2.46 12.45
CA THR A 167 -9.11 -2.88 12.74
C THR A 167 -9.04 -3.91 13.88
N ALA A 168 -9.87 -3.76 14.92
CA ALA A 168 -9.97 -4.74 16.00
C ALA A 168 -10.49 -6.11 15.51
N ILE A 169 -11.46 -6.13 14.59
CA ILE A 169 -12.01 -7.35 13.98
C ILE A 169 -11.04 -7.93 12.94
N ALA A 170 -10.31 -7.09 12.21
CA ALA A 170 -9.39 -7.52 11.16
C ALA A 170 -8.25 -8.39 11.71
N ALA A 171 -7.74 -8.11 12.91
CA ALA A 171 -6.66 -8.90 13.52
C ALA A 171 -7.00 -10.40 13.73
N PRO A 172 -8.07 -10.78 14.46
CA PRO A 172 -8.46 -12.18 14.62
C PRO A 172 -8.97 -12.80 13.31
N LEU A 173 -9.57 -12.01 12.43
CA LEU A 173 -10.05 -12.54 11.15
C LEU A 173 -8.89 -12.88 10.22
N ALA A 174 -7.89 -12.00 10.12
CA ALA A 174 -6.67 -12.23 9.34
C ALA A 174 -5.89 -13.44 9.83
N THR A 175 -5.79 -13.66 11.15
CA THR A 175 -5.12 -14.85 11.70
C THR A 175 -5.89 -16.13 11.38
N ARG A 176 -7.23 -16.15 11.53
CA ARG A 176 -8.07 -17.31 11.17
C ARG A 176 -8.00 -17.63 9.67
N ILE A 177 -8.14 -16.62 8.82
CA ILE A 177 -8.04 -16.78 7.36
C ILE A 177 -6.64 -17.24 6.97
N GLY A 178 -5.59 -16.66 7.55
CA GLY A 178 -4.21 -17.04 7.33
C GLY A 178 -3.92 -18.50 7.69
N GLN A 179 -4.40 -18.96 8.86
CA GLN A 179 -4.27 -20.37 9.26
C GLN A 179 -5.07 -21.32 8.36
N SER A 180 -6.27 -20.94 7.94
CA SER A 180 -7.10 -21.73 7.03
C SER A 180 -6.46 -21.85 5.64
N LEU A 181 -5.99 -20.73 5.09
CA LEU A 181 -5.27 -20.69 3.82
C LEU A 181 -3.98 -21.49 3.91
N ALA A 182 -3.19 -21.33 4.97
CA ALA A 182 -1.96 -22.08 5.20
C ALA A 182 -2.16 -23.60 5.07
N ARG A 183 -3.21 -24.15 5.69
CA ARG A 183 -3.57 -25.58 5.58
C ARG A 183 -3.77 -26.03 4.13
N ARG A 184 -4.36 -25.16 3.30
CA ARG A 184 -4.71 -25.45 1.90
C ARG A 184 -3.56 -25.13 0.94
N TRP A 185 -2.70 -24.18 1.29
CA TRP A 185 -1.69 -23.59 0.42
C TRP A 185 -0.60 -24.58 0.00
N SER A 186 -0.29 -25.56 0.85
CA SER A 186 0.68 -26.62 0.54
C SER A 186 0.32 -27.47 -0.68
N ARG A 187 -0.95 -27.45 -1.13
CA ARG A 187 -1.46 -28.25 -2.26
C ARG A 187 -1.73 -27.44 -3.52
N VAL A 188 -1.64 -26.11 -3.47
CA VAL A 188 -2.03 -25.26 -4.60
C VAL A 188 -0.81 -24.90 -5.45
N ASP A 189 -0.96 -25.05 -6.76
CA ASP A 189 0.03 -24.61 -7.73
C ASP A 189 0.10 -23.07 -7.74
N SER A 190 1.22 -22.53 -7.26
CA SER A 190 1.47 -21.09 -7.20
C SER A 190 1.40 -20.42 -8.57
N ARG A 191 1.73 -21.16 -9.65
CA ARG A 191 1.68 -20.62 -11.01
C ARG A 191 0.25 -20.35 -11.44
N ARG A 192 -0.69 -21.23 -11.10
CA ARG A 192 -2.12 -21.05 -11.41
C ARG A 192 -2.69 -19.85 -10.67
N ILE A 193 -2.35 -19.67 -9.39
CA ILE A 193 -2.77 -18.49 -8.62
C ILE A 193 -2.22 -17.22 -9.25
N CYS A 194 -0.92 -17.18 -9.57
CA CYS A 194 -0.31 -16.00 -10.16
C CYS A 194 -0.88 -15.68 -11.55
N GLY A 195 -1.14 -16.70 -12.38
CA GLY A 195 -1.77 -16.55 -13.69
C GLY A 195 -3.20 -16.03 -13.60
N LEU A 196 -4.01 -16.57 -12.69
CA LEU A 196 -5.39 -16.11 -12.48
C LEU A 196 -5.44 -14.69 -11.91
N ALA A 197 -4.56 -14.36 -10.96
CA ALA A 197 -4.42 -13.01 -10.44
C ALA A 197 -3.95 -12.02 -11.52
N LEU A 198 -3.02 -12.42 -12.39
CA LEU A 198 -2.58 -11.59 -13.52
C LEU A 198 -3.73 -11.32 -14.49
N LEU A 199 -4.49 -12.36 -14.84
CA LEU A 199 -5.66 -12.22 -15.70
C LEU A 199 -6.72 -11.29 -15.08
N ALA A 200 -6.98 -11.44 -13.78
CA ALA A 200 -7.91 -10.56 -13.05
C ALA A 200 -7.44 -9.10 -13.05
N VAL A 201 -6.15 -8.85 -12.80
CA VAL A 201 -5.59 -7.49 -12.83
C VAL A 201 -5.67 -6.90 -14.24
N LEU A 202 -5.34 -7.65 -15.29
CA LEU A 202 -5.44 -7.19 -16.68
C LEU A 202 -6.89 -6.90 -17.08
N ALA A 203 -7.84 -7.75 -16.67
CA ALA A 203 -9.27 -7.52 -16.91
C ALA A 203 -9.75 -6.24 -16.22
N LEU A 204 -9.39 -6.03 -14.95
CA LEU A 204 -9.71 -4.81 -14.22
C LEU A 204 -9.10 -3.57 -14.88
N LEU A 205 -7.87 -3.65 -15.38
CA LEU A 205 -7.22 -2.55 -16.10
C LEU A 205 -7.95 -2.22 -17.40
N ALA A 206 -8.34 -3.25 -18.17
CA ALA A 206 -9.09 -3.07 -19.41
C ALA A 206 -10.45 -2.42 -19.15
N VAL A 207 -11.16 -2.81 -18.09
CA VAL A 207 -12.46 -2.24 -17.72
C VAL A 207 -12.33 -0.82 -17.17
N ALA A 208 -11.35 -0.55 -16.30
CA ALA A 208 -11.23 0.73 -15.61
C ALA A 208 -10.57 1.84 -16.46
N THR A 209 -9.61 1.47 -17.31
CA THR A 209 -8.74 2.43 -18.03
C THR A 209 -8.64 2.17 -19.53
N GLY A 210 -9.30 1.13 -20.03
CA GLY A 210 -9.26 0.78 -21.45
C GLY A 210 -7.89 0.27 -21.93
N PRO A 211 -7.69 0.21 -23.26
CA PRO A 211 -6.47 -0.34 -23.85
C PRO A 211 -5.22 0.49 -23.54
N TYR A 212 -5.37 1.82 -23.42
CA TYR A 212 -4.26 2.71 -23.08
C TYR A 212 -3.71 2.45 -21.67
N GLY A 213 -4.59 2.18 -20.69
CA GLY A 213 -4.16 1.80 -19.35
C GLY A 213 -3.40 0.48 -19.32
N VAL A 214 -3.83 -0.51 -20.10
CA VAL A 214 -3.09 -1.78 -20.25
C VAL A 214 -1.71 -1.54 -20.87
N ALA A 215 -1.61 -0.69 -21.89
CA ALA A 215 -0.32 -0.33 -22.50
C ALA A 215 0.61 0.38 -21.49
N LEU A 216 0.07 1.32 -20.71
CA LEU A 216 0.80 1.99 -19.63
C LEU A 216 1.29 0.99 -18.57
N ALA A 217 0.42 0.06 -18.16
CA ALA A 217 0.80 -1.00 -17.22
C ALA A 217 1.93 -1.88 -17.78
N GLY A 218 1.94 -2.15 -19.09
CA GLY A 218 3.04 -2.82 -19.79
C GLY A 218 4.37 -2.07 -19.69
N LEU A 219 4.38 -0.77 -20.00
CA LEU A 219 5.57 0.08 -19.88
C LEU A 219 6.06 0.17 -18.42
N ALA A 220 5.13 0.34 -17.48
CA ALA A 220 5.42 0.34 -16.05
C ALA A 220 5.99 -1.00 -15.58
N THR A 221 5.56 -2.12 -16.16
CA THR A 221 6.09 -3.47 -15.88
C THR A 221 7.56 -3.58 -16.27
N LEU A 222 7.97 -3.03 -17.42
CA LEU A 222 9.38 -3.01 -17.82
C LEU A 222 10.26 -2.31 -16.77
N VAL A 223 9.80 -1.16 -16.26
CA VAL A 223 10.49 -0.43 -15.18
C VAL A 223 10.42 -1.19 -13.85
N GLY A 224 9.29 -1.83 -13.54
CA GLY A 224 9.07 -2.58 -12.30
C GLY A 224 9.94 -3.84 -12.16
N VAL A 225 10.34 -4.45 -13.28
CA VAL A 225 11.25 -5.61 -13.29
C VAL A 225 12.70 -5.20 -12.94
N VAL A 226 13.13 -3.98 -13.27
CA VAL A 226 14.51 -3.50 -13.06
C VAL A 226 15.03 -3.69 -11.63
N PRO A 227 14.36 -3.20 -10.56
CA PRO A 227 14.89 -3.37 -9.21
C PRO A 227 14.97 -4.83 -8.79
N ILE A 228 14.13 -5.70 -9.35
CA ILE A 228 14.13 -7.13 -9.07
C ILE A 228 15.35 -7.78 -9.73
N ALA A 229 15.63 -7.43 -10.98
CA ALA A 229 16.81 -7.89 -11.70
C ALA A 229 18.12 -7.43 -11.04
N LEU A 230 18.16 -6.17 -10.58
CA LEU A 230 19.32 -5.58 -9.91
C LEU A 230 19.43 -5.96 -8.42
N ARG A 231 18.49 -6.74 -7.87
CA ARG A 231 18.42 -7.11 -6.45
C ARG A 231 18.44 -5.91 -5.48
N VAL A 232 17.88 -4.78 -5.90
CA VAL A 232 17.73 -3.58 -5.06
C VAL A 232 16.32 -3.48 -4.49
N ARG A 233 16.14 -2.61 -3.49
CA ARG A 233 14.84 -2.43 -2.83
C ARG A 233 13.82 -1.82 -3.80
N ARG A 234 12.62 -2.39 -3.86
CA ARG A 234 11.52 -1.89 -4.70
C ARG A 234 11.01 -0.51 -4.30
N VAL A 235 11.39 -0.01 -3.12
CA VAL A 235 11.04 1.34 -2.63
C VAL A 235 11.47 2.42 -3.64
N HIS A 236 12.54 2.22 -4.41
CA HIS A 236 12.97 3.17 -5.45
C HIS A 236 11.91 3.41 -6.54
N LEU A 237 10.99 2.48 -6.77
CA LEU A 237 9.90 2.66 -7.74
C LEU A 237 8.87 3.70 -7.28
N MET A 238 8.78 3.98 -5.97
CA MET A 238 7.91 5.06 -5.44
C MET A 238 8.32 6.45 -5.94
N ALA A 239 9.53 6.61 -6.49
CA ALA A 239 9.94 7.84 -7.15
C ALA A 239 9.01 8.22 -8.33
N ALA A 240 8.29 7.25 -8.91
CA ALA A 240 7.26 7.51 -9.93
C ALA A 240 6.09 8.36 -9.43
N LEU A 241 5.87 8.43 -8.12
CA LEU A 241 4.83 9.28 -7.56
C LEU A 241 5.41 10.43 -6.74
N LEU A 242 6.48 10.18 -5.98
CA LEU A 242 7.10 11.20 -5.14
C LEU A 242 7.67 12.38 -5.94
N VAL A 243 8.32 12.12 -7.08
CA VAL A 243 8.93 13.20 -7.89
C VAL A 243 7.86 14.10 -8.54
N PRO A 244 6.81 13.57 -9.20
CA PRO A 244 5.71 14.41 -9.70
C PRO A 244 5.07 15.25 -8.61
N VAL A 245 4.79 14.67 -7.44
CA VAL A 245 4.20 15.38 -6.30
C VAL A 245 5.09 16.52 -5.83
N LEU A 246 6.38 16.26 -5.61
CA LEU A 246 7.34 17.29 -5.21
C LEU A 246 7.45 18.41 -6.24
N LEU A 247 7.45 18.08 -7.53
CA LEU A 247 7.48 19.08 -8.60
C LEU A 247 6.21 19.93 -8.63
N THR A 248 5.04 19.36 -8.32
CA THR A 248 3.80 20.11 -8.20
C THR A 248 3.90 21.12 -7.06
N TYR A 249 4.28 20.69 -5.86
CA TYR A 249 4.46 21.58 -4.71
C TYR A 249 5.51 22.67 -4.97
N ALA A 250 6.67 22.31 -5.55
CA ALA A 250 7.71 23.26 -5.91
C ALA A 250 7.26 24.29 -6.97
N ALA A 251 6.40 23.88 -7.92
CA ALA A 251 5.86 24.79 -8.93
C ALA A 251 4.73 25.68 -8.39
N THR A 252 3.95 25.20 -7.42
CA THR A 252 2.84 25.97 -6.83
C THR A 252 3.25 26.89 -5.67
N GLY A 253 4.50 26.81 -5.19
CA GLY A 253 5.04 27.72 -4.17
C GLY A 253 4.38 27.60 -2.79
N VAL A 254 3.65 26.51 -2.54
CA VAL A 254 3.00 26.15 -1.27
C VAL A 254 3.47 24.76 -0.89
#